data_AF-A0A554LF50-F1
#
_entry.id   AF-A0A554LF50-F1
#
_cell.length_a   1.000
_cell.length_b   1.000
_cell.length_c   1.000
_cell.angle_alpha   90.00
_cell.angle_beta   90.00
_cell.angle_gamma   90.00
#
_symmetry.space_group_name_H-M   'P 1'
#
loop_
_entity.id
_entity.type
_entity.pdbx_description
1 polymer ?
#
loop_
_entity_poly.entity_id
_entity_poly.type
_entity_poly.pdbx_seq_one_letter_code
_entity_poly.pdbx_strand_id
1 'polypeptide(L)'
;MSVTYFLLIFAASVMASLSQFLAKLGSQKLTSLFQPGNHILIRLVKTLGILFEPHLFFAIAIQGIVFFIWVKILTGTELSRSYPIFVSITVVTTMLISLLVLKEPPSYSKFLGMASIIIGIALLFSK
;
A
#
# COMPACT_ATOMS: atom_id res chain seq x y z
N MET A 1 -4.01 23.32 5.20
CA MET A 1 -4.74 22.22 4.53
C MET A 1 -6.15 22.15 5.13
N SER A 2 -7.19 22.11 4.29
CA SER A 2 -8.57 21.94 4.80
C SER A 2 -8.77 20.56 5.41
N VAL A 3 -9.64 20.46 6.43
CA VAL A 3 -10.04 19.20 7.08
C VAL A 3 -10.49 18.16 6.04
N THR A 4 -11.20 18.59 4.99
CA THR A 4 -11.66 17.71 3.91
C THR A 4 -10.49 17.00 3.21
N TYR A 5 -9.42 17.71 2.88
CA TYR A 5 -8.25 17.09 2.22
C TYR A 5 -7.48 16.18 3.17
N PHE A 6 -7.41 16.52 4.46
CA PHE A 6 -6.83 15.64 5.47
C PHE A 6 -7.58 14.31 5.57
N LEU A 7 -8.92 14.36 5.65
CA LEU A 7 -9.77 13.17 5.69
C LEU A 7 -9.64 12.33 4.41
N LEU A 8 -9.56 12.97 3.24
CA LEU A 8 -9.32 12.29 1.97
C LEU A 8 -7.95 11.58 1.95
N ILE A 9 -6.89 12.24 2.43
CA ILE A 9 -5.55 11.63 2.53
C ILE A 9 -5.60 10.44 3.48
N PHE A 10 -6.18 10.59 4.67
CA PHE A 10 -6.30 9.51 5.65
C PHE A 10 -7.04 8.30 5.07
N ALA A 11 -8.21 8.52 4.47
CA ALA A 11 -8.99 7.46 3.84
C ALA A 11 -8.21 6.78 2.70
N ALA A 12 -7.59 7.57 1.82
CA ALA A 12 -6.79 7.04 0.71
C ALA A 12 -5.60 6.21 1.20
N SER A 13 -4.91 6.62 2.26
CA SER A 13 -3.78 5.88 2.84
C SER A 13 -4.20 4.53 3.46
N VAL A 14 -5.34 4.51 4.15
CA VAL A 14 -5.88 3.25 4.71
C VAL A 14 -6.30 2.31 3.59
N MET A 15 -6.99 2.82 2.57
CA MET A 15 -7.36 2.04 1.37
C MET A 15 -6.12 1.53 0.62
N ALA A 16 -5.08 2.36 0.48
CA ALA A 16 -3.82 1.94 -0.13
C ALA A 16 -3.17 0.79 0.66
N SER A 17 -3.19 0.86 1.98
CA SER A 17 -2.67 -0.21 2.85
C SER A 17 -3.47 -1.51 2.70
N LEU A 18 -4.80 -1.41 2.58
CA LEU A 18 -5.67 -2.55 2.31
C LEU A 18 -5.38 -3.18 0.94
N SER A 19 -5.17 -2.36 -0.09
CA SER A 19 -4.73 -2.81 -1.42
C SER A 19 -3.42 -3.61 -1.32
N GLN A 20 -2.41 -3.08 -0.62
CA GLN A 20 -1.12 -3.77 -0.44
C GLN A 20 -1.27 -5.10 0.31
N PHE A 21 -2.15 -5.15 1.32
CA PHE A 21 -2.45 -6.38 2.03
C PHE A 21 -3.10 -7.44 1.13
N LEU A 22 -4.11 -7.06 0.33
CA LEU A 22 -4.74 -7.97 -0.63
C LEU A 22 -3.76 -8.43 -1.71
N ALA A 23 -2.90 -7.52 -2.19
CA ALA A 23 -1.83 -7.85 -3.12
C ALA A 23 -0.86 -8.88 -2.53
N LYS A 24 -0.50 -8.75 -1.25
CA LYS A 24 0.31 -9.73 -0.53
C LYS A 24 -0.37 -11.09 -0.48
N LEU A 25 -1.66 -11.17 -0.13
CA LEU A 25 -2.41 -12.43 -0.10
C LEU A 25 -2.47 -13.11 -1.47
N GLY A 26 -2.75 -12.35 -2.52
CA GLY A 26 -2.77 -12.88 -3.88
C GLY A 26 -1.38 -13.31 -4.35
N SER A 27 -0.32 -12.55 -4.04
CA SER A 27 1.06 -12.84 -4.46
C SER A 27 1.61 -14.18 -3.95
N GLN A 28 1.13 -14.69 -2.81
CA GLN A 28 1.58 -15.98 -2.29
C GLN A 28 1.21 -17.15 -3.22
N LYS A 29 0.08 -17.05 -3.93
CA LYS A 29 -0.33 -18.03 -4.94
C LYS A 29 0.55 -17.96 -6.20
N LEU A 30 1.16 -16.80 -6.46
CA LEU A 30 2.05 -16.58 -7.61
C LEU A 30 3.46 -17.13 -7.41
N THR A 31 3.89 -17.40 -6.18
CA THR A 31 5.25 -17.89 -5.91
C THR A 31 5.57 -19.18 -6.68
N SER A 32 4.55 -20.03 -6.92
CA SER A 32 4.66 -21.25 -7.74
C SER A 32 4.89 -20.99 -9.24
N LEU A 33 4.53 -19.81 -9.75
CA LEU A 33 4.62 -19.45 -11.17
C LEU A 33 6.02 -18.97 -11.57
N PHE A 34 6.73 -18.35 -10.63
CA PHE A 34 8.06 -17.79 -10.85
C PHE A 34 9.20 -18.79 -10.63
N GLN A 35 8.89 -20.04 -10.25
CA GLN A 35 9.90 -21.10 -10.12
C GLN A 35 10.61 -21.37 -11.47
N PRO A 36 11.95 -21.48 -11.50
CA PRO A 36 12.70 -21.80 -12.72
C PRO A 36 12.34 -23.20 -13.21
N GLY A 37 11.94 -23.34 -14.49
CA GLY A 37 11.64 -24.65 -15.11
C GLY A 37 10.39 -24.70 -15.99
N ASN A 38 9.49 -23.71 -15.92
CA ASN A 38 8.26 -23.70 -16.73
C ASN A 38 8.46 -23.00 -18.09
N HIS A 39 7.94 -23.61 -19.16
CA HIS A 39 7.92 -23.04 -20.52
C HIS A 39 7.28 -21.63 -20.55
N ILE A 40 7.85 -20.73 -21.37
CA ILE A 40 7.50 -19.30 -21.44
C ILE A 40 5.99 -19.07 -21.74
N LEU A 41 5.39 -19.93 -22.55
CA LEU A 41 3.97 -19.86 -22.94
C LEU A 41 3.03 -20.18 -21.77
N ILE A 42 3.39 -21.17 -20.94
CA ILE A 42 2.62 -21.53 -19.74
C ILE A 42 2.71 -20.41 -18.70
N ARG A 43 3.85 -19.70 -18.61
CA ARG A 43 3.98 -18.50 -17.78
C ARG A 43 3.06 -17.40 -18.26
N LEU A 44 3.01 -17.07 -19.56
CA LEU A 44 2.16 -15.99 -20.08
C LEU A 44 0.66 -16.21 -19.83
N VAL A 45 0.16 -17.42 -20.11
CA VAL A 45 -1.26 -17.76 -19.89
C VAL A 45 -1.61 -17.72 -18.40
N LYS A 46 -0.74 -18.27 -17.53
CA LYS A 46 -0.95 -18.20 -16.09
C LYS A 46 -0.86 -16.77 -15.57
N THR A 47 0.02 -15.93 -16.13
CA THR A 47 0.15 -14.52 -15.75
C THR A 47 -1.08 -13.70 -16.08
N LEU A 48 -1.78 -13.98 -17.18
CA LEU A 48 -3.07 -13.33 -17.46
C LEU A 48 -4.18 -13.87 -16.55
N GLY A 49 -4.12 -15.16 -16.20
CA GLY A 49 -5.01 -15.77 -15.19
C GLY A 49 -4.90 -15.14 -13.79
N ILE A 50 -3.75 -14.53 -13.46
CA ILE A 50 -3.53 -13.83 -12.19
C ILE A 50 -4.48 -12.65 -11.99
N LEU A 51 -4.89 -11.98 -13.07
CA LEU A 51 -5.86 -10.87 -12.99
C LEU A 51 -7.24 -11.35 -12.51
N PHE A 52 -7.51 -12.66 -12.58
CA PHE A 52 -8.72 -13.30 -12.08
C PHE A 52 -8.57 -13.88 -10.68
N GLU A 53 -7.39 -13.80 -10.05
CA GLU A 53 -7.27 -14.14 -8.63
C GLU A 53 -7.98 -13.05 -7.81
N PRO A 54 -9.03 -13.38 -7.03
CA PRO A 54 -9.91 -12.38 -6.43
C PRO A 54 -9.16 -11.33 -5.60
N HIS A 55 -8.16 -11.75 -4.83
CA HIS A 55 -7.36 -10.85 -4.00
C HIS A 55 -6.60 -9.81 -4.83
N LEU A 56 -5.98 -10.21 -5.95
CA LEU A 56 -5.26 -9.29 -6.81
C LEU A 56 -6.20 -8.40 -7.62
N PHE A 57 -7.33 -8.94 -8.07
CA PHE A 57 -8.36 -8.14 -8.71
C PHE A 57 -8.85 -7.01 -7.79
N PHE A 58 -9.22 -7.33 -6.54
CA PHE A 58 -9.65 -6.32 -5.58
C PHE A 58 -8.52 -5.37 -5.17
N ALA A 59 -7.28 -5.85 -5.04
CA ALA A 59 -6.13 -4.98 -4.79
C ALA A 59 -5.97 -3.93 -5.89
N ILE A 60 -6.01 -4.34 -7.17
CA ILE A 60 -5.92 -3.45 -8.33
C ILE A 60 -7.11 -2.49 -8.37
N ALA A 61 -8.33 -2.97 -8.15
CA ALA A 61 -9.53 -2.14 -8.14
C ALA A 61 -9.46 -1.04 -7.06
N ILE A 62 -9.09 -1.42 -5.82
CA ILE A 62 -8.92 -0.46 -4.71
C ILE A 62 -7.79 0.52 -5.03
N GLN A 63 -6.66 0.04 -5.57
CA GLN A 63 -5.54 0.91 -5.95
C GLN A 63 -5.94 1.92 -7.03
N GLY A 64 -6.78 1.53 -7.99
CA GLY A 64 -7.37 2.42 -8.98
C GLY A 64 -8.22 3.52 -8.34
N ILE A 65 -9.08 3.16 -7.38
CA ILE A 65 -9.89 4.15 -6.63
C ILE A 65 -8.98 5.11 -5.85
N VAL A 66 -7.96 4.59 -5.17
CA VAL A 66 -6.96 5.39 -4.46
C VAL A 66 -6.27 6.37 -5.40
N PHE A 67 -5.93 5.94 -6.62
CA PHE A 67 -5.33 6.82 -7.63
C PHE A 67 -6.24 8.01 -7.97
N PHE A 68 -7.54 7.79 -8.22
CA PHE A 68 -8.46 8.90 -8.51
C PHE A 68 -8.65 9.83 -7.31
N ILE A 69 -8.71 9.29 -6.09
CA ILE A 69 -8.76 10.11 -4.86
C ILE A 69 -7.47 10.93 -4.73
N TRP A 70 -6.31 10.34 -5.03
CA TRP A 70 -5.02 11.01 -5.00
C TRP A 70 -4.96 12.16 -6.00
N VAL A 71 -5.43 11.97 -7.24
CA VAL A 71 -5.55 13.05 -8.23
C VAL A 71 -6.39 14.20 -7.67
N LYS A 72 -7.53 13.92 -7.04
CA LYS A 72 -8.36 14.94 -6.38
C LYS A 72 -7.65 15.66 -5.22
N ILE A 73 -6.81 14.97 -4.45
CA ILE A 73 -6.02 15.61 -3.39
C ILE A 73 -5.00 16.58 -4.00
N LEU A 74 -4.36 16.19 -5.10
CA LEU A 74 -3.35 17.01 -5.78
C LEU A 74 -3.92 18.28 -6.43
N THR A 75 -5.21 18.31 -6.78
CA THR A 75 -5.82 19.54 -7.32
C THR A 75 -5.98 20.66 -6.29
N GLY A 76 -5.91 20.35 -5.00
CA GLY A 76 -6.17 21.33 -3.93
C GLY A 76 -5.13 21.39 -2.82
N THR A 77 -4.00 20.69 -2.99
CA THR A 77 -2.91 20.66 -2.00
C THR A 77 -1.55 20.61 -2.68
N GLU A 78 -0.53 21.08 -1.97
CA GLU A 78 0.86 20.96 -2.42
C GLU A 78 1.34 19.51 -2.25
N LEU A 79 1.93 18.95 -3.30
CA LEU A 79 2.47 17.59 -3.31
C LEU A 79 3.49 17.37 -2.19
N SER A 80 4.39 18.35 -1.98
CA SER A 80 5.43 18.33 -0.93
C SER A 80 4.85 18.18 0.47
N ARG A 81 3.60 18.60 0.69
CA ARG A 81 2.91 18.49 1.97
C ARG A 81 2.08 17.22 2.07
N SER A 82 1.27 16.92 1.04
CA SER A 82 0.32 15.82 1.10
C SER A 82 0.98 14.44 0.95
N TYR A 83 2.04 14.35 0.14
CA TYR A 83 2.69 13.06 -0.15
C TYR A 83 3.38 12.45 1.08
N PRO A 84 4.16 13.20 1.88
CA PRO A 84 4.74 12.65 3.12
C PRO A 84 3.69 12.15 4.12
N ILE A 85 2.54 12.81 4.23
CA ILE A 85 1.43 12.36 5.08
C ILE A 85 0.87 11.04 4.53
N PHE A 86 0.55 11.03 3.23
CA PHE A 86 -0.05 9.88 2.58
C PHE A 86 0.82 8.62 2.70
N VAL A 87 2.09 8.73 2.35
CA VAL A 87 3.04 7.61 2.39
C VAL A 87 3.21 7.11 3.80
N SER A 88 3.38 8.01 4.76
CA SER A 88 3.66 7.59 6.12
C SER A 88 2.50 6.91 6.81
N ILE A 89 1.27 7.42 6.65
CA ILE A 89 0.07 6.74 7.15
C ILE A 89 -0.06 5.37 6.49
N THR A 90 0.21 5.28 5.19
CA THR A 90 0.17 4.01 4.44
C THR A 90 1.19 3.02 5.01
N VAL A 91 2.42 3.44 5.27
CA VAL A 91 3.46 2.57 5.84
C VAL A 91 3.08 2.10 7.24
N VAL A 92 2.71 3.02 8.14
CA VAL A 92 2.31 2.68 9.52
C VAL A 92 1.13 1.70 9.51
N THR A 93 0.10 1.99 8.72
CA THR A 93 -1.09 1.13 8.63
C THR A 93 -0.77 -0.23 8.02
N THR A 94 0.07 -0.28 6.98
CA THR A 94 0.53 -1.54 6.37
C THR A 94 1.32 -2.38 7.36
N MET A 95 2.19 -1.76 8.17
CA MET A 95 2.93 -2.46 9.23
C MET A 95 2.00 -3.00 10.30
N LEU A 96 1.01 -2.22 10.74
CA LEU A 96 0.00 -2.70 11.69
C LEU A 96 -0.78 -3.89 11.13
N ILE A 97 -1.20 -3.85 9.86
CA ILE A 97 -1.87 -4.98 9.20
C ILE A 97 -0.94 -6.20 9.13
N SER A 98 0.34 -6.00 8.78
CA SER A 98 1.35 -7.08 8.74
C SER A 98 1.53 -7.75 10.11
N LEU A 99 1.57 -6.97 11.19
CA LEU A 99 1.71 -7.50 12.55
C LEU A 99 0.44 -8.22 13.03
N LEU A 100 -0.73 -7.60 12.85
CA LEU A 100 -1.99 -8.10 13.41
C LEU A 100 -2.62 -9.23 12.59
N VAL A 101 -2.53 -9.14 11.27
CA VAL A 101 -3.25 -10.04 10.35
C VAL A 101 -2.31 -11.08 9.75
N LEU A 102 -1.17 -10.65 9.19
CA LEU A 102 -0.20 -11.58 8.59
C LEU A 102 0.66 -12.30 9.63
N LYS A 103 0.65 -11.85 10.89
CA LYS A 103 1.45 -12.39 11.99
C LYS A 103 2.94 -12.49 11.65
N GLU A 104 3.44 -11.56 10.84
CA GLU A 104 4.85 -11.53 10.47
C GLU A 104 5.67 -11.16 11.72
N PRO A 105 6.80 -11.84 12.00
CA PRO A 105 7.55 -11.63 13.22
C PRO A 105 8.02 -10.17 13.32
N PRO A 106 7.69 -9.48 14.43
CA PRO A 106 8.18 -8.13 14.65
C PRO A 106 9.70 -8.16 14.76
N SER A 107 10.37 -7.35 13.95
CA SER A 107 11.79 -7.06 14.12
C SER A 107 11.93 -5.72 14.84
N TYR A 108 12.84 -5.65 15.81
CA TYR A 108 13.16 -4.41 16.53
C TYR A 108 13.55 -3.28 15.56
N SER A 109 14.25 -3.62 14.47
CA SER A 109 14.61 -2.67 13.41
C SER A 109 13.38 -2.10 12.67
N LYS A 110 12.32 -2.90 12.48
CA LYS A 110 11.07 -2.43 11.86
C LYS A 110 10.38 -1.40 12.77
N PHE A 111 10.33 -1.65 14.08
CA PHE A 111 9.76 -0.69 15.03
C PHE A 111 10.54 0.62 15.09
N LEU A 112 11.88 0.56 15.13
CA LEU A 112 12.73 1.75 15.05
C LEU A 112 12.48 2.54 13.76
N GLY A 113 12.39 1.86 12.61
CA GLY A 113 12.05 2.49 11.34
C GLY A 113 10.69 3.19 11.37
N MET A 114 9.67 2.54 11.92
CA MET A 114 8.33 3.10 12.08
C MET A 114 8.33 4.36 12.97
N ALA A 115 9.04 4.31 14.11
CA ALA A 115 9.19 5.46 14.99
C ALA A 115 9.88 6.63 14.27
N SER A 116 10.94 6.36 13.50
CA SER A 116 11.63 7.37 12.69
C SER A 116 10.75 8.01 11.63
N ILE A 117 9.87 7.23 10.97
CA ILE A 117 8.89 7.76 10.02
C ILE A 117 7.93 8.72 10.72
N ILE A 118 7.37 8.31 11.87
CA ILE A 118 6.46 9.15 12.66
C ILE A 118 7.14 10.44 13.10
N ILE A 119 8.38 10.36 13.59
CA ILE A 119 9.18 11.53 13.97
C ILE A 119 9.45 12.43 12.76
N GLY A 120 9.84 11.86 11.62
CA GLY A 120 10.13 12.60 10.39
C GLY A 120 8.92 13.39 9.90
N ILE A 121 7.72 12.80 9.94
CA ILE A 121 6.46 13.52 9.68
C ILE A 121 6.29 14.64 10.70
N ALA A 122 6.38 14.34 12.00
CA ALA A 122 6.13 15.33 13.04
C ALA A 122 7.05 16.55 12.88
N LEU A 123 8.31 16.33 12.48
CA LEU A 123 9.26 17.40 12.15
C LEU A 123 8.85 18.19 10.90
N LEU A 124 8.41 17.51 9.84
CA LEU A 124 7.88 18.15 8.61
C LEU A 124 6.67 19.06 8.89
N PHE A 125 5.90 18.79 9.96
CA PHE A 125 4.74 19.57 10.36
C PHE A 125 4.98 20.46 11.59
N SER A 126 6.21 20.54 12.08
CA SER A 126 6.57 21.22 13.33
C SER A 126 6.59 22.76 13.21
N LYS A 127 6.66 23.32 12.00
CA LYS A 127 6.56 24.78 11.75
C LYS A 127 5.95 25.07 10.39
#